data_AF-A0A537G1L1-F1
#
_entry.id   AF-A0A537G1L1-F1
#
_cell.length_a   1.000
_cell.length_b   1.000
_cell.length_c   1.000
_cell.angle_alpha   90.00
_cell.angle_beta   90.00
_cell.angle_gamma   90.00
#
_symmetry.space_group_name_H-M   'P 1'
#
loop_
_entity.id
_entity.type
_entity.pdbx_description
1 polymer ?
#
loop_
_entity_poly.entity_id
_entity_poly.type
_entity_poly.pdbx_seq_one_letter_code
_entity_poly.pdbx_strand_id
1 'polypeptide(L)'
;MDRPEYCGGISQVAKALWNAKENASFDKIVTYATKMENSAILKRLGYLAERLDLGLKDSTLSRMTHNLSPGISPLDPRAPKRGSYLTRWNLLVNVPRKTLDEWKREF
;
A
#
# COMPACT_ATOMS: atom_id res chain seq x y z
N MET A 1 24.62 -0.62 10.59
CA MET A 1 24.41 -1.96 10.03
C MET A 1 23.31 -1.84 8.99
N ASP A 2 23.69 -1.21 7.90
CA ASP A 2 22.86 -0.86 6.77
C ASP A 2 22.39 -2.13 6.07
N ARG A 3 21.07 -2.28 5.93
CA ARG A 3 20.46 -3.36 5.14
C ARG A 3 19.92 -2.73 3.85
N PRO A 4 20.81 -2.40 2.87
CA PRO A 4 20.46 -1.67 1.65
C PRO A 4 19.49 -2.45 0.74
N GLU A 5 19.33 -3.75 0.99
CA GLU A 5 18.55 -4.67 0.18
C GLU A 5 17.03 -4.42 0.24
N TYR A 6 16.57 -3.65 1.24
CA TYR A 6 15.14 -3.38 1.47
C TYR A 6 14.76 -1.90 1.40
N CYS A 7 15.73 -1.00 1.12
CA CYS A 7 15.55 0.45 1.19
C CYS A 7 15.00 1.10 -0.10
N GLY A 8 14.24 0.38 -0.94
CA GLY A 8 13.76 0.93 -2.21
C GLY A 8 12.48 0.32 -2.78
N GLY A 9 11.73 -0.41 -1.98
CA GLY A 9 10.48 -1.07 -2.38
C GLY A 9 9.23 -0.45 -1.74
N ILE A 10 8.19 -1.28 -1.61
CA ILE A 10 6.91 -0.93 -0.97
C ILE A 10 7.07 -0.48 0.48
N SER A 11 8.15 -0.89 1.17
CA SER A 11 8.45 -0.41 2.53
C SER A 11 8.79 1.09 2.57
N GLN A 12 9.49 1.63 1.56
CA GLN A 12 9.66 3.08 1.46
C GLN A 12 8.35 3.79 1.16
N VAL A 13 7.50 3.20 0.30
CA VAL A 13 6.16 3.74 0.06
C VAL A 13 5.36 3.75 1.35
N ALA A 14 5.37 2.67 2.13
CA ALA A 14 4.71 2.58 3.42
C ALA A 14 5.22 3.64 4.41
N LYS A 15 6.55 3.82 4.51
CA LYS A 15 7.18 4.84 5.37
C LYS A 15 6.81 6.26 4.91
N ALA A 16 6.92 6.55 3.62
CA ALA A 16 6.58 7.85 3.04
C ALA A 16 5.11 8.17 3.26
N LEU A 17 4.23 7.18 3.05
CA LEU A 17 2.79 7.28 3.23
C LEU A 17 2.43 7.49 4.71
N TRP A 18 3.12 6.83 5.64
CA TRP A 18 2.97 7.09 7.08
C TRP A 18 3.43 8.48 7.48
N ASN A 19 4.60 8.95 7.04
CA ASN A 19 5.07 10.31 7.33
C ASN A 19 4.15 11.36 6.69
N ALA A 20 3.64 11.05 5.49
CA ALA A 20 2.69 11.88 4.79
C ALA A 20 1.30 11.86 5.47
N LYS A 21 0.97 10.95 6.39
CA LYS A 21 -0.35 10.95 7.03
C LYS A 21 -0.61 12.19 7.88
N GLU A 22 0.45 12.78 8.42
CA GLU A 22 0.37 14.00 9.24
C GLU A 22 0.32 15.26 8.37
N ASN A 23 0.87 15.23 7.15
CA ASN A 23 1.01 16.41 6.29
C ASN A 23 0.19 16.38 4.98
N ALA A 24 -0.20 15.20 4.51
CA ALA A 24 -0.84 14.95 3.22
C ALA A 24 -2.17 14.22 3.40
N SER A 25 -3.20 14.74 2.74
CA SER A 25 -4.53 14.12 2.76
C SER A 25 -4.55 12.86 1.89
N PHE A 26 -4.64 11.68 2.50
CA PHE A 26 -4.84 10.40 1.80
C PHE A 26 -5.98 10.43 0.79
N ASP A 27 -7.06 11.12 1.13
CA ASP A 27 -8.22 11.28 0.27
C ASP A 27 -7.87 11.90 -1.08
N LYS A 28 -6.91 12.83 -1.12
CA LYS A 28 -6.38 13.40 -2.37
C LYS A 28 -5.62 12.34 -3.15
N ILE A 29 -4.75 11.57 -2.51
CA ILE A 29 -3.97 10.51 -3.17
C ILE A 29 -4.90 9.49 -3.81
N VAL A 30 -5.94 9.05 -3.08
CA VAL A 30 -6.97 8.14 -3.58
C VAL A 30 -7.70 8.78 -4.77
N THR A 31 -8.13 10.03 -4.65
CA THR A 31 -8.81 10.75 -5.73
C THR A 31 -7.95 10.84 -6.99
N TYR A 32 -6.66 11.14 -6.87
CA TYR A 32 -5.72 11.16 -7.98
C TYR A 32 -5.52 9.77 -8.60
N ALA A 33 -5.32 8.74 -7.77
CA ALA A 33 -5.15 7.37 -8.24
C ALA A 33 -6.40 6.85 -8.98
N THR A 34 -7.59 7.20 -8.52
CA THR A 34 -8.86 6.92 -9.21
C THR A 34 -8.94 7.68 -10.54
N LYS A 35 -8.57 8.96 -10.58
CA LYS A 35 -8.56 9.75 -11.83
C LYS A 35 -7.56 9.24 -12.87
N MET A 36 -6.45 8.67 -12.43
CA MET A 36 -5.44 8.06 -13.29
C MET A 36 -5.83 6.65 -13.76
N GLU A 37 -7.02 6.15 -13.38
CA GLU A 37 -7.48 4.78 -13.65
C GLU A 37 -6.46 3.71 -13.25
N ASN A 38 -5.59 4.04 -12.29
CA ASN A 38 -4.48 3.20 -11.90
C ASN A 38 -4.87 2.33 -10.70
N SER A 39 -5.59 1.26 -11.01
CA SER A 39 -6.04 0.29 -10.02
C SER A 39 -4.88 -0.32 -9.24
N ALA A 40 -3.69 -0.49 -9.83
CA ALA A 40 -2.55 -1.05 -9.10
C ALA A 40 -2.11 -0.15 -7.93
N ILE A 41 -2.18 1.17 -8.10
CA ILE A 41 -1.88 2.14 -7.05
C ILE A 41 -2.97 2.08 -5.98
N LEU A 42 -4.25 2.12 -6.37
CA LEU A 42 -5.39 2.05 -5.43
C LEU A 42 -5.32 0.81 -4.54
N LYS A 43 -5.01 -0.35 -5.13
CA LYS A 43 -4.87 -1.61 -4.40
C LYS A 43 -3.81 -1.52 -3.31
N ARG A 44 -2.60 -1.07 -3.68
CA ARG A 44 -1.46 -0.95 -2.76
C ARG A 44 -1.76 0.06 -1.66
N LEU A 45 -2.34 1.21 -2.02
CA LEU A 45 -2.72 2.24 -1.06
C LEU A 45 -3.77 1.75 -0.08
N GLY A 46 -4.82 1.09 -0.56
CA GLY A 46 -5.87 0.53 0.28
C GLY A 46 -5.30 -0.45 1.30
N TYR A 47 -4.49 -1.41 0.85
CA TYR A 47 -3.82 -2.36 1.74
C TYR A 47 -2.92 -1.67 2.76
N LEU A 48 -2.07 -0.74 2.32
CA LEU A 48 -1.16 -0.01 3.21
C LEU A 48 -1.94 0.84 4.22
N ALA A 49 -3.03 1.48 3.80
CA ALA A 49 -3.81 2.34 4.66
C ALA A 49 -4.60 1.60 5.73
N GLU A 50 -5.14 0.43 5.41
CA GLU A 50 -5.70 -0.45 6.44
C GLU A 50 -4.62 -0.98 7.37
N ARG A 51 -3.47 -1.38 6.83
CA ARG A 51 -2.39 -1.99 7.61
C ARG A 51 -1.67 -1.01 8.53
N LEU A 52 -1.60 0.24 8.11
CA LEU A 52 -0.96 1.33 8.82
C LEU A 52 -1.97 2.22 9.54
N ASP A 53 -3.25 1.84 9.60
CA ASP A 53 -4.30 2.61 10.28
C ASP A 53 -4.21 4.12 9.97
N LEU A 54 -4.19 4.46 8.67
CA LEU A 54 -3.90 5.83 8.21
C LEU A 54 -5.11 6.76 8.36
N GLY A 55 -6.15 6.35 9.09
CA GLY A 55 -7.36 7.14 9.31
C GLY A 55 -8.21 7.34 8.04
N LEU A 56 -8.15 6.41 7.08
CA LEU A 56 -9.03 6.46 5.91
C LEU A 56 -10.49 6.31 6.35
N LYS A 57 -11.36 7.15 5.79
CA LYS A 57 -12.81 7.01 5.96
C LYS A 57 -13.28 5.72 5.29
N ASP A 58 -14.21 5.04 5.94
CA ASP A 58 -14.80 3.79 5.43
C ASP A 58 -15.42 3.99 4.03
N SER A 59 -16.07 5.14 3.80
CA SER A 59 -16.59 5.52 2.49
C SER A 59 -15.51 5.61 1.41
N THR A 60 -14.30 6.07 1.76
CA THR A 60 -13.17 6.14 0.82
C THR A 60 -12.66 4.75 0.51
N LEU A 61 -12.49 3.89 1.54
CA LEU A 61 -12.10 2.49 1.36
C LEU A 61 -13.10 1.73 0.46
N SER A 62 -14.40 1.89 0.72
CA SER A 62 -15.47 1.28 -0.07
C SER A 62 -15.41 1.72 -1.53
N ARG A 63 -15.26 3.03 -1.79
CA ARG A 63 -15.07 3.56 -3.16
C ARG A 63 -13.85 2.95 -3.84
N MET A 64 -12.73 2.82 -3.14
CA MET A 64 -11.52 2.21 -3.70
C MET A 64 -11.78 0.75 -4.07
N THR A 65 -12.37 -0.03 -3.16
CA THR A 65 -12.67 -1.46 -3.40
C THR A 65 -13.63 -1.67 -4.57
N HIS A 66 -14.59 -0.77 -4.77
CA HIS A 66 -15.53 -0.83 -5.89
C HIS A 66 -14.86 -0.54 -7.25
N ASN A 67 -13.85 0.34 -7.26
CA ASN A 67 -13.11 0.72 -8.48
C ASN A 67 -11.92 -0.21 -8.76
N LEU A 68 -11.76 -1.32 -8.05
CA LEU A 68 -10.63 -2.22 -8.27
C LEU A 68 -10.82 -3.03 -9.55
N SER A 69 -9.83 -2.97 -10.43
CA SER A 69 -9.76 -3.93 -11.54
C SER A 69 -9.63 -5.38 -11.03
N PRO A 70 -10.23 -6.36 -11.73
CA PRO A 70 -10.24 -7.77 -11.32
C PRO A 70 -8.85 -8.44 -11.31
N GLY A 71 -7.86 -7.90 -12.04
CA GLY A 71 -6.53 -8.48 -12.12
C GLY A 71 -5.77 -8.47 -10.79
N ILE A 72 -5.08 -9.55 -10.45
CA ILE A 72 -4.25 -9.60 -9.24
C ILE A 72 -2.92 -8.89 -9.49
N SER A 73 -2.58 -7.93 -8.63
CA SER A 73 -1.30 -7.20 -8.70
C SER A 73 -0.38 -7.58 -7.54
N PRO A 74 0.95 -7.66 -7.73
CA PRO A 74 1.87 -7.80 -6.61
C PRO A 74 1.92 -6.51 -5.80
N LEU A 75 1.96 -6.66 -4.47
CA LEU A 75 2.12 -5.56 -3.53
C LEU A 75 3.42 -4.81 -3.81
N ASP A 76 4.52 -5.54 -3.95
CA ASP A 76 5.80 -5.02 -4.39
C ASP A 76 6.19 -5.62 -5.76
N PRO A 77 6.35 -4.82 -6.83
CA PRO A 77 6.69 -5.34 -8.15
C PRO A 77 8.16 -5.82 -8.27
N ARG A 78 9.05 -5.45 -7.34
CA ARG A 78 10.46 -5.86 -7.30
C ARG A 78 10.67 -7.16 -6.52
N ALA A 79 9.78 -7.46 -5.57
CA ALA A 79 9.80 -8.70 -4.82
C ALA A 79 9.30 -9.89 -5.67
N PRO A 80 9.77 -11.12 -5.39
CA PRO A 80 9.28 -12.31 -6.07
C PRO A 80 7.77 -12.44 -5.92
N LYS A 81 7.05 -12.91 -6.94
CA LYS A 81 5.59 -13.10 -6.90
C LYS A 81 5.20 -14.35 -6.07
N ARG A 82 5.59 -14.39 -4.79
CA ARG A 82 5.30 -15.47 -3.86
C ARG A 82 4.80 -14.89 -2.54
N GLY A 83 3.64 -15.33 -2.08
CA GLY A 83 3.05 -14.83 -0.84
C GLY A 83 1.55 -15.09 -0.76
N SER A 84 0.86 -14.32 0.07
CA SER A 84 -0.58 -14.51 0.33
C SER A 84 -1.43 -13.64 -0.59
N TYR A 85 -2.48 -14.24 -1.16
CA TYR A 85 -3.47 -13.50 -1.93
C TYR A 85 -4.47 -12.82 -0.99
N LEU A 86 -4.70 -11.53 -1.21
CA LEU A 86 -5.65 -10.71 -0.49
C LEU A 86 -6.74 -10.28 -1.47
N THR A 87 -7.83 -11.03 -1.48
CA THR A 87 -8.98 -10.83 -2.38
C THR A 87 -9.64 -9.47 -2.20
N ARG A 88 -9.68 -8.96 -0.95
CA ARG A 88 -10.22 -7.62 -0.64
C ARG A 88 -9.63 -6.52 -1.51
N TRP A 89 -8.33 -6.61 -1.81
CA TRP A 89 -7.61 -5.64 -2.64
C TRP A 89 -7.12 -6.23 -3.96
N ASN A 90 -7.49 -7.46 -4.33
CA ASN A 90 -6.89 -8.18 -5.47
C ASN A 90 -5.36 -8.06 -5.52
N LEU A 91 -4.72 -8.26 -4.36
CA LEU A 91 -3.28 -8.11 -4.18
C LEU A 91 -2.62 -9.44 -3.84
N LEU A 92 -1.45 -9.68 -4.42
CA LEU A 92 -0.51 -10.67 -3.92
C LEU A 92 0.43 -9.97 -2.93
N VAL A 93 0.23 -10.24 -1.65
CA VAL A 93 1.10 -9.78 -0.55
C VAL A 93 2.38 -10.62 -0.59
N ASN A 94 3.32 -10.17 -1.41
CA ASN A 94 4.58 -10.85 -1.69
C ASN A 94 5.79 -10.35 -0.89
N VAL A 95 5.54 -9.47 0.07
CA VAL A 95 6.53 -9.04 1.05
C VAL A 95 6.15 -9.53 2.45
N PRO A 96 7.12 -10.00 3.25
CA PRO A 96 6.82 -10.44 4.60
C PRO A 96 6.39 -9.27 5.47
N ARG A 97 5.50 -9.54 6.42
CA ARG A 97 4.99 -8.54 7.37
C ARG A 97 6.11 -7.79 8.10
N LYS A 98 7.16 -8.51 8.54
CA LYS A 98 8.33 -7.92 9.20
C LYS A 98 8.96 -6.80 8.39
N THR A 99 9.10 -6.97 7.07
CA THR A 99 9.72 -5.99 6.17
C THR A 99 8.89 -4.71 6.03
N LEU A 100 7.56 -4.82 6.12
CA LEU A 100 6.65 -3.68 6.08
C LEU A 100 6.60 -2.90 7.39
N ASP A 101 6.93 -3.53 8.52
CA ASP A 101 6.93 -2.91 9.85
C ASP A 101 8.35 -2.59 10.34
N GLU A 102 9.40 -2.93 9.56
CA GLU A 102 10.80 -2.72 9.94
C GLU A 102 11.11 -1.24 10.19
N TRP A 103 10.61 -0.35 9.33
CA TRP A 103 10.81 1.09 9.48
C TRP A 103 10.06 1.69 10.68
N LYS A 104 9.03 1.03 11.23
CA LYS A 104 8.36 1.49 12.45
C LYS A 104 9.23 1.34 13.69
N ARG A 105 10.24 0.46 13.66
CA ARG A 105 11.18 0.28 14.78
C ARG A 105 12.20 1.41 14.89
N GLU A 106 12.27 2.28 13.89
CA GLU A 106 13.14 3.46 13.89
C GLU A 106 12.47 4.72 14.46
N PHE A 107 11.21 4.62 14.91
CA PHE A 107 10.44 5.70 15.53
C PHE A 107 10.11 5.37 16.99
#